data_AF-A0A5C6F2Y7-F1
#
_entry.id   AF-A0A5C6F2Y7-F1
#
_cell.length_a   1.000
_cell.length_b   1.000
_cell.length_c   1.000
_cell.angle_alpha   90.00
_cell.angle_beta   90.00
_cell.angle_gamma   90.00
#
_symmetry.space_group_name_H-M   'P 1'
#
loop_
_entity.id
_entity.type
_entity.pdbx_description
1 polymer ?
#
loop_
_entity_poly.entity_id
_entity_poly.type
_entity_poly.pdbx_seq_one_letter_code
_entity_poly.pdbx_strand_id
1 'polypeptide(L)'
;MDIPRQMGRSGAESIDDLFFTLLLKNAGFFTGGNGNLLSGTDTKFGPDSLTVAKTTFRKQKAGPGNKPKDQKPINIRPEYLVVPVELETEAELLMGSAQLMIDAQGSPTKIPVDNPHRNKYRVISTPHLSDSYYTGASGKAWYLFANPSILPAFEIVFLNGRRTPVIERVEMPPNMLGMGFRSFIDFGVNSQDHRAAVKVTGEA
;
A
#
# COMPACT_ATOMS: atom_id res chain seq x y z
N MET A 1 28.14 -17.10 -13.49
CA MET A 1 28.08 -17.44 -12.06
C MET A 1 27.25 -16.38 -11.34
N ASP A 2 25.93 -16.37 -11.55
CA ASP A 2 25.01 -15.36 -10.98
C ASP A 2 23.83 -16.03 -10.24
N ILE A 3 23.90 -17.35 -10.07
CA ILE A 3 22.82 -18.19 -9.51
C ILE A 3 22.45 -17.76 -8.08
N PRO A 4 23.41 -17.51 -7.15
CA PRO A 4 23.04 -17.07 -5.80
C PRO A 4 22.34 -15.71 -5.78
N ARG A 5 22.72 -14.80 -6.68
CA ARG A 5 22.10 -13.47 -6.79
C ARG A 5 20.69 -13.57 -7.35
N GLN A 6 20.50 -14.40 -8.37
CA GLN A 6 19.18 -14.67 -8.96
C GLN A 6 18.24 -15.33 -7.94
N MET A 7 18.72 -16.30 -7.16
CA MET A 7 17.95 -16.93 -6.08
C MET A 7 17.63 -15.98 -4.94
N GLY A 8 18.56 -15.08 -4.58
CA GLY A 8 18.30 -14.01 -3.62
C GLY A 8 17.20 -13.08 -4.09
N ARG A 9 17.23 -12.70 -5.38
CA ARG A 9 16.20 -11.86 -6.01
C ARG A 9 14.85 -12.56 -6.05
N SER A 10 14.77 -13.83 -6.44
CA SER A 10 13.49 -14.55 -6.50
C SER A 10 12.86 -14.70 -5.11
N GLY A 11 13.67 -14.82 -4.06
CA GLY A 11 13.19 -14.80 -2.68
C GLY A 11 12.55 -13.47 -2.30
N ALA A 12 13.11 -12.34 -2.71
CA ALA A 12 12.51 -11.03 -2.50
C ALA A 12 11.22 -10.85 -3.32
N GLU A 13 11.23 -11.25 -4.60
CA GLU A 13 10.06 -11.21 -5.48
C GLU A 13 8.90 -12.05 -4.92
N SER A 14 9.19 -13.19 -4.28
CA SER A 14 8.17 -14.03 -3.64
C SER A 14 7.49 -13.33 -2.45
N ILE A 15 8.23 -12.49 -1.71
CA ILE A 15 7.66 -11.70 -0.60
C ILE A 15 6.73 -10.61 -1.14
N ASP A 16 7.17 -9.90 -2.18
CA ASP A 16 6.37 -8.86 -2.83
C ASP A 16 5.09 -9.45 -3.42
N ASP A 17 5.20 -10.57 -4.14
CA ASP A 17 4.07 -11.29 -4.74
C ASP A 17 3.01 -11.66 -3.68
N LEU A 18 3.43 -12.26 -2.56
CA LEU A 18 2.50 -12.64 -1.49
C LEU A 18 1.86 -11.41 -0.82
N PHE A 19 2.62 -10.34 -0.61
CA PHE A 19 2.10 -9.10 -0.03
C PHE A 19 1.07 -8.42 -0.93
N PHE A 20 1.36 -8.22 -2.21
CA PHE A 20 0.43 -7.57 -3.13
C PHE A 20 -0.79 -8.43 -3.43
N THR A 21 -0.61 -9.74 -3.53
CA THR A 21 -1.74 -10.70 -3.61
C THR A 21 -2.68 -10.55 -2.42
N LEU A 22 -2.14 -10.46 -1.20
CA LEU A 22 -2.96 -10.22 -0.02
C LEU A 22 -3.62 -8.84 -0.09
N LEU A 23 -2.84 -7.77 -0.24
CA LEU A 23 -3.32 -6.38 -0.21
C LEU A 23 -4.49 -6.13 -1.17
N LEU A 24 -4.37 -6.59 -2.41
CA LEU A 24 -5.33 -6.30 -3.48
C LEU A 24 -6.61 -7.15 -3.36
N LYS A 25 -6.48 -8.40 -2.92
CA LYS A 25 -7.62 -9.32 -2.71
C LYS A 25 -8.39 -9.02 -1.42
N ASN A 26 -7.83 -8.27 -0.46
CA ASN A 26 -8.34 -8.17 0.92
C ASN A 26 -9.63 -7.35 1.08
N ALA A 27 -10.74 -7.87 0.54
CA ALA A 27 -12.07 -7.28 0.64
C ALA A 27 -12.61 -7.28 2.08
N GLY A 28 -12.17 -8.19 2.96
CA GLY A 28 -12.59 -8.22 4.36
C GLY A 28 -11.92 -7.13 5.21
N PHE A 29 -10.73 -6.70 4.83
CA PHE A 29 -9.98 -5.65 5.52
C PHE A 29 -10.43 -4.25 5.11
N PHE A 30 -10.61 -4.00 3.81
CA PHE A 30 -11.10 -2.71 3.30
C PHE A 30 -12.62 -2.76 3.09
N THR A 31 -13.36 -2.25 4.07
CA THR A 31 -14.83 -2.22 4.00
C THR A 31 -15.38 -0.90 4.53
N GLY A 32 -16.62 -0.57 4.14
CA GLY A 32 -17.36 0.52 4.75
C GLY A 32 -17.59 0.31 6.25
N GLY A 33 -17.78 -0.94 6.69
CA GLY A 33 -17.94 -1.29 8.11
C GLY A 33 -16.69 -1.03 8.95
N ASN A 34 -15.51 -1.21 8.37
CA ASN A 34 -14.22 -0.89 8.97
C ASN A 34 -13.85 0.60 8.87
N GLY A 35 -14.71 1.42 8.23
CA GLY A 35 -14.50 2.85 8.05
C GLY A 35 -13.23 3.19 7.27
N ASN A 36 -12.71 2.26 6.47
CA ASN A 36 -11.42 2.38 5.80
C ASN A 36 -11.48 2.19 4.27
N LEU A 37 -12.68 2.26 3.70
CA LEU A 37 -12.90 2.22 2.26
C LEU A 37 -13.66 3.48 1.83
N LEU A 38 -13.13 4.14 0.80
CA LEU A 38 -13.81 5.21 0.07
C LEU A 38 -14.02 4.76 -1.38
N SER A 39 -15.25 4.90 -1.87
CA SER A 39 -15.64 4.56 -3.24
C SER A 39 -16.61 5.59 -3.83
N GLY A 40 -16.86 5.53 -5.15
CA GLY A 40 -17.73 6.48 -5.86
C GLY A 40 -16.99 7.62 -6.54
N THR A 41 -17.72 8.50 -7.21
CA THR A 41 -17.19 9.52 -8.14
C THR A 41 -16.31 10.58 -7.50
N ASP A 42 -16.45 10.80 -6.19
CA ASP A 42 -15.66 11.79 -5.44
C ASP A 42 -14.27 11.25 -5.02
N THR A 43 -13.91 10.05 -5.50
CA THR A 43 -12.67 9.36 -5.10
C THR A 43 -11.51 9.52 -6.06
N LYS A 44 -11.71 10.21 -7.20
CA LYS A 44 -10.62 10.57 -8.12
C LYS A 44 -9.44 11.16 -7.36
N PHE A 45 -8.23 10.70 -7.65
CA PHE A 45 -7.03 11.21 -7.01
C PHE A 45 -6.92 12.74 -7.18
N GLY A 46 -6.58 13.44 -6.11
CA GLY A 46 -6.55 14.90 -6.06
C GLY A 46 -6.56 15.46 -4.64
N PRO A 47 -6.42 16.78 -4.47
CA PRO A 47 -6.35 17.42 -3.16
C PRO A 47 -7.62 17.23 -2.31
N ASP A 48 -8.80 17.22 -2.94
CA ASP A 48 -10.08 17.08 -2.26
C ASP A 48 -10.29 15.66 -1.75
N SER A 49 -10.12 14.65 -2.61
CA SER A 49 -10.22 13.23 -2.22
C SER A 49 -9.16 12.85 -1.19
N LEU A 50 -7.96 13.44 -1.27
CA LEU A 50 -6.91 13.29 -0.25
C LEU A 50 -7.30 13.89 1.11
N THR A 51 -8.03 15.01 1.09
CA THR A 51 -8.60 15.60 2.31
C THR A 51 -9.67 14.71 2.93
N VAL A 52 -10.55 14.13 2.11
CA VAL A 52 -11.57 13.18 2.57
C VAL A 52 -10.91 11.93 3.14
N ALA A 53 -9.96 11.32 2.43
CA ALA A 53 -9.24 10.12 2.87
C ALA A 53 -8.49 10.34 4.18
N LYS A 54 -7.76 11.44 4.31
CA LYS A 54 -7.10 11.83 5.57
C LYS A 54 -8.09 11.97 6.70
N THR A 55 -9.25 12.59 6.45
CA THR A 55 -10.28 12.79 7.46
C THR A 55 -10.86 11.46 7.92
N THR A 56 -11.15 10.55 6.98
CA THR A 56 -11.58 9.18 7.25
C THR A 56 -10.55 8.44 8.09
N PHE A 57 -9.27 8.50 7.72
CA PHE A 57 -8.17 7.90 8.46
C PHE A 57 -8.09 8.40 9.91
N ARG A 58 -8.20 9.73 10.10
CA ARG A 58 -8.12 10.34 11.45
C ARG A 58 -9.36 10.10 12.30
N LYS A 59 -10.49 9.75 11.70
CA LYS A 59 -11.75 9.45 12.39
C LYS A 59 -11.85 8.01 12.88
N GLN A 60 -10.84 7.18 12.60
CA GLN A 60 -10.76 5.80 13.10
C GLN A 60 -10.93 5.72 14.62
N LYS A 61 -11.62 4.65 15.07
CA LYS A 61 -12.09 4.48 16.45
C LYS A 61 -11.38 3.34 17.19
N ALA A 62 -11.37 3.43 18.52
CA ALA A 62 -10.60 2.55 19.39
C ALA A 62 -11.10 1.10 19.44
N GLY A 63 -12.36 0.83 19.12
CA GLY A 63 -12.81 -0.55 19.07
C GLY A 63 -14.15 -0.77 18.38
N PRO A 64 -14.47 -2.05 18.13
CA PRO A 64 -15.69 -2.45 17.43
C PRO A 64 -16.96 -2.32 18.29
N GLY A 65 -16.83 -1.89 19.55
CA GLY A 65 -17.95 -1.77 20.48
C GLY A 65 -18.71 -0.45 20.34
N ASN A 66 -19.99 -0.46 20.72
CA ASN A 66 -20.83 0.74 20.72
C ASN A 66 -20.73 1.54 22.03
N LYS A 67 -19.87 1.14 22.97
CA LYS A 67 -19.74 1.86 24.24
C LYS A 67 -18.95 3.16 24.01
N PRO A 68 -19.21 4.22 24.80
CA PRO A 68 -18.49 5.49 24.64
C PRO A 68 -16.96 5.36 24.69
N LYS A 69 -16.44 4.38 25.43
CA LYS A 69 -15.00 4.08 25.51
C LYS A 69 -14.42 3.51 24.20
N ASP A 70 -15.23 2.81 23.41
CA ASP A 70 -14.84 2.14 22.17
C ASP A 70 -14.94 3.12 20.98
N GLN A 71 -15.76 4.17 21.13
CA GLN A 71 -15.96 5.25 20.15
C GLN A 71 -14.94 6.40 20.26
N LYS A 72 -13.88 6.22 21.06
CA LYS A 72 -12.79 7.20 21.19
C LYS A 72 -11.91 7.19 19.92
N PRO A 73 -11.45 8.36 19.45
CA PRO A 73 -10.49 8.41 18.35
C PRO A 73 -9.12 7.87 18.81
N ILE A 74 -8.44 7.13 17.94
CA ILE A 74 -7.11 6.56 18.22
C ILE A 74 -5.95 7.51 17.91
N ASN A 75 -6.24 8.71 17.37
CA ASN A 75 -5.27 9.76 17.06
C ASN A 75 -4.06 9.29 16.23
N ILE A 76 -4.27 8.35 15.31
CA ILE A 76 -3.26 7.96 14.33
C ILE A 76 -3.28 8.90 13.12
N ARG A 77 -2.15 8.97 12.42
CA ARG A 77 -1.99 9.77 11.20
C ARG A 77 -1.40 8.88 10.09
N PRO A 78 -1.80 9.10 8.83
CA PRO A 78 -1.13 8.46 7.72
C PRO A 78 0.24 9.12 7.47
N GLU A 79 1.22 8.33 7.07
CA GLU A 79 2.57 8.76 6.72
C GLU A 79 2.97 8.33 5.30
N TYR A 80 2.41 7.21 4.81
CA TYR A 80 2.70 6.71 3.48
C TYR A 80 1.49 6.89 2.57
N LEU A 81 1.75 7.42 1.38
CA LEU A 81 0.81 7.46 0.26
C LEU A 81 1.28 6.44 -0.77
N VAL A 82 0.52 5.37 -0.92
CA VAL A 82 0.85 4.28 -1.84
C VAL A 82 -0.05 4.39 -3.07
N VAL A 83 0.56 4.57 -4.23
CA VAL A 83 -0.12 4.86 -5.50
C VAL A 83 0.37 3.93 -6.61
N PRO A 84 -0.49 3.62 -7.60
CA PRO A 84 -0.07 2.92 -8.80
C PRO A 84 0.76 3.87 -9.68
N VAL A 85 1.52 3.32 -10.62
CA VAL A 85 2.49 4.08 -11.44
C VAL A 85 1.82 5.17 -12.30
N GLU A 86 0.55 4.98 -12.66
CA GLU A 86 -0.25 5.92 -13.43
C GLU A 86 -0.55 7.21 -12.65
N LEU A 87 -0.53 7.17 -11.32
CA LEU A 87 -0.79 8.31 -10.43
C LEU A 87 0.49 8.89 -9.81
N GLU A 88 1.66 8.28 -10.06
CA GLU A 88 2.93 8.67 -9.44
C GLU A 88 3.27 10.14 -9.68
N THR A 89 3.25 10.59 -10.94
CA THR A 89 3.59 11.98 -11.30
C THR A 89 2.64 12.99 -10.65
N GLU A 90 1.34 12.68 -10.60
CA GLU A 90 0.35 13.56 -9.95
C GLU A 90 0.57 13.61 -8.43
N ALA A 91 0.89 12.46 -7.81
CA ALA A 91 1.19 12.38 -6.39
C ALA A 91 2.47 13.14 -6.01
N GLU A 92 3.54 13.00 -6.78
CA GLU A 92 4.80 13.74 -6.58
C GLU A 92 4.58 15.25 -6.72
N LEU A 93 3.85 15.67 -7.75
CA LEU A 93 3.50 17.08 -7.95
C LEU A 93 2.68 17.60 -6.77
N LEU A 94 1.67 16.86 -6.32
CA LEU A 94 0.82 17.24 -5.19
C LEU A 94 1.61 17.27 -3.87
N MET A 95 2.64 16.45 -3.68
CA MET A 95 3.45 16.48 -2.46
C MET A 95 4.53 17.57 -2.49
N GLY A 96 5.11 17.86 -3.66
CA GLY A 96 6.21 18.81 -3.82
C GLY A 96 5.77 20.28 -3.96
N SER A 97 4.61 20.51 -4.58
CA SER A 97 4.16 21.86 -4.94
C SER A 97 3.83 22.71 -3.73
N ALA A 98 4.32 23.95 -3.70
CA ALA A 98 3.95 24.95 -2.70
C ALA A 98 2.52 25.48 -2.90
N GLN A 99 2.13 25.64 -4.16
CA GLN A 99 0.82 26.16 -4.55
C GLN A 99 0.22 25.24 -5.62
N LEU A 100 -1.09 25.04 -5.53
CA LEU A 100 -1.89 24.34 -6.52
C LEU A 100 -2.59 25.36 -7.39
N MET A 101 -2.58 25.11 -8.69
CA MET A 101 -3.25 25.94 -9.67
C MET A 101 -4.67 25.37 -9.85
N ILE A 102 -5.64 25.93 -9.14
CA ILE A 102 -7.02 25.46 -9.16
C ILE A 102 -7.78 26.23 -10.25
N ASP A 103 -8.55 25.49 -11.05
CA ASP A 103 -9.46 26.09 -12.02
C ASP A 103 -10.64 26.72 -11.26
N ALA A 104 -10.82 28.03 -11.38
CA ALA A 104 -12.00 28.68 -10.84
C ALA A 104 -13.15 28.37 -11.79
N GLN A 105 -14.19 27.68 -11.30
CA GLN A 105 -15.37 27.33 -12.11
C GLN A 105 -15.84 28.54 -12.94
N GLY A 106 -15.59 28.50 -14.25
CA GLY A 106 -15.99 29.55 -15.21
C GLY A 106 -14.95 30.63 -15.56
N SER A 107 -13.67 30.50 -15.16
CA SER A 107 -12.62 31.45 -15.56
C SER A 107 -11.33 30.74 -16.00
N PRO A 108 -10.75 31.08 -17.18
CA PRO A 108 -9.53 30.42 -17.68
C PRO A 108 -8.26 30.73 -16.86
N THR A 109 -8.35 31.62 -15.86
CA THR A 109 -7.26 31.95 -14.96
C THR A 109 -7.22 30.98 -13.79
N LYS A 110 -6.20 30.11 -13.77
CA LYS A 110 -5.88 29.28 -12.60
C LYS A 110 -5.40 30.16 -11.46
N ILE A 111 -6.03 30.06 -10.29
CA ILE A 111 -5.64 30.83 -9.11
C ILE A 111 -4.65 29.98 -8.30
N PRO A 112 -3.45 30.50 -7.95
CA PRO A 112 -2.55 29.82 -7.04
C PRO A 112 -3.17 29.79 -5.64
N VAL A 113 -3.44 28.59 -5.13
CA VAL A 113 -3.90 28.35 -3.77
C VAL A 113 -2.82 27.58 -3.04
N ASP A 114 -2.52 27.95 -1.80
CA ASP A 114 -1.52 27.23 -1.00
C ASP A 114 -1.88 25.76 -0.85
N ASN A 115 -0.89 24.89 -1.06
CA ASN A 115 -1.11 23.46 -1.04
C ASN A 115 -1.22 22.94 0.40
N PRO A 116 -2.41 22.47 0.84
CA PRO A 116 -2.59 22.00 2.20
C PRO A 116 -1.90 20.65 2.45
N HIS A 117 -1.47 19.90 1.43
CA HIS A 117 -0.92 18.55 1.56
C HIS A 117 0.58 18.43 1.31
N ARG A 118 1.26 19.55 1.11
CA ARG A 118 2.71 19.57 0.86
C ARG A 118 3.50 18.84 1.94
N ASN A 119 4.41 17.96 1.52
CA ASN A 119 5.34 17.19 2.38
C ASN A 119 4.66 16.42 3.53
N LYS A 120 3.38 16.05 3.40
CA LYS A 120 2.68 15.30 4.47
C LYS A 120 2.92 13.81 4.42
N TYR A 121 3.11 13.27 3.23
CA TYR A 121 3.22 11.83 3.02
C TYR A 121 4.46 11.50 2.21
N ARG A 122 5.05 10.35 2.52
CA ARG A 122 6.04 9.72 1.66
C ARG A 122 5.31 8.95 0.56
N VAL A 123 5.49 9.37 -0.68
CA VAL A 123 4.94 8.69 -1.86
C VAL A 123 5.72 7.40 -2.09
N ILE A 124 4.99 6.31 -2.32
CA ILE A 124 5.51 5.02 -2.76
C ILE A 124 4.69 4.61 -3.98
N SER A 125 5.35 4.55 -5.13
CA SER A 125 4.78 4.04 -6.37
C SER A 125 5.15 2.57 -6.56
N THR A 126 4.24 1.78 -7.12
CA THR A 126 4.54 0.39 -7.47
C THR A 126 3.64 -0.11 -8.61
N PRO A 127 4.22 -0.80 -9.61
CA PRO A 127 3.45 -1.34 -10.74
C PRO A 127 2.51 -2.49 -10.32
N HIS A 128 2.80 -3.16 -9.21
CA HIS A 128 2.01 -4.27 -8.71
C HIS A 128 0.54 -3.90 -8.45
N LEU A 129 0.26 -2.62 -8.17
CA LEU A 129 -1.10 -2.15 -7.89
C LEU A 129 -2.00 -2.08 -9.13
N SER A 130 -1.43 -1.92 -10.33
CA SER A 130 -2.17 -1.84 -11.59
C SER A 130 -2.00 -3.07 -12.49
N ASP A 131 -1.13 -4.01 -12.12
CA ASP A 131 -0.88 -5.22 -12.88
C ASP A 131 -2.04 -6.24 -12.77
N SER A 132 -2.60 -6.59 -13.92
CA SER A 132 -3.68 -7.57 -14.08
C SER A 132 -3.37 -8.98 -13.57
N TYR A 133 -2.09 -9.31 -13.34
CA TYR A 133 -1.69 -10.55 -12.69
C TYR A 133 -2.30 -10.68 -11.29
N TYR A 134 -2.44 -9.56 -10.56
CA TYR A 134 -3.01 -9.54 -9.23
C TYR A 134 -4.52 -9.31 -9.26
N THR A 135 -5.29 -10.25 -8.71
CA THR A 135 -6.74 -10.08 -8.56
C THR A 135 -7.06 -8.87 -7.66
N GLY A 136 -7.82 -7.92 -8.20
CA GLY A 136 -8.21 -6.69 -7.50
C GLY A 136 -7.31 -5.48 -7.78
N ALA A 137 -6.35 -5.60 -8.71
CA ALA A 137 -5.54 -4.50 -9.21
C ALA A 137 -6.38 -3.39 -9.86
N SER A 138 -5.91 -2.15 -9.75
CA SER A 138 -6.51 -0.96 -10.33
C SER A 138 -5.46 0.14 -10.50
N GLY A 139 -5.33 0.66 -11.72
CA GLY A 139 -4.51 1.85 -12.02
C GLY A 139 -5.08 3.17 -11.50
N LYS A 140 -6.22 3.15 -10.80
CA LYS A 140 -6.83 4.33 -10.18
C LYS A 140 -6.87 4.26 -8.65
N ALA A 141 -6.86 3.06 -8.08
CA ALA A 141 -7.00 2.89 -6.63
C ALA A 141 -5.70 3.24 -5.90
N TRP A 142 -5.81 3.88 -4.74
CA TRP A 142 -4.67 4.32 -3.95
C TRP A 142 -4.92 4.14 -2.46
N TYR A 143 -3.86 4.20 -1.66
CA TYR A 143 -3.89 3.83 -0.25
C TYR A 143 -3.15 4.83 0.62
N LEU A 144 -3.63 4.98 1.85
CA LEU A 144 -2.91 5.64 2.94
C LEU A 144 -2.58 4.62 4.00
N PHE A 145 -1.34 4.66 4.50
CA PHE A 145 -0.88 3.82 5.61
C PHE A 145 -0.29 4.65 6.74
N ALA A 146 -0.53 4.22 7.98
CA ALA A 146 0.20 4.69 9.15
C ALA A 146 1.64 4.17 9.15
N ASN A 147 2.45 4.76 10.03
CA ASN A 147 3.76 4.21 10.33
C ASN A 147 3.63 2.82 10.97
N PRO A 148 4.24 1.77 10.41
CA PRO A 148 4.16 0.42 10.98
C PRO A 148 4.79 0.31 12.37
N SER A 149 5.72 1.21 12.74
CA SER A 149 6.27 1.29 14.10
C SER A 149 5.27 1.82 15.13
N ILE A 150 4.20 2.50 14.70
CA ILE A 150 3.13 3.01 15.57
C ILE A 150 1.95 2.03 15.55
N LEU A 151 1.45 1.72 14.36
CA LEU A 151 0.33 0.79 14.17
C LEU A 151 0.47 0.10 12.80
N PRO A 152 0.84 -1.19 12.75
CA PRO A 152 0.99 -1.92 11.50
C PRO A 152 -0.37 -2.30 10.90
N ALA A 153 -0.59 -1.94 9.63
CA ALA A 153 -1.73 -2.43 8.86
C ALA A 153 -1.53 -3.89 8.40
N PHE A 154 -0.29 -4.21 8.04
CA PHE A 154 0.13 -5.52 7.56
C PHE A 154 1.45 -5.88 8.22
N GLU A 155 1.68 -7.17 8.39
CA GLU A 155 2.90 -7.70 8.97
C GLU A 155 3.47 -8.83 8.10
N ILE A 156 4.80 -8.87 8.04
CA ILE A 156 5.56 -9.94 7.40
C ILE A 156 6.36 -10.62 8.51
N VAL A 157 6.10 -11.90 8.71
CA VAL A 157 6.79 -12.74 9.70
C VAL A 157 7.72 -13.70 8.99
N PHE A 158 8.93 -13.88 9.54
CA PHE A 158 9.93 -14.80 9.01
C PHE A 158 10.13 -15.95 9.99
N LEU A 159 10.12 -17.18 9.50
CA LEU A 159 10.35 -18.35 10.34
C LEU A 159 11.74 -18.24 10.99
N ASN A 160 11.79 -18.36 12.31
CA ASN A 160 13.01 -18.20 13.11
C ASN A 160 13.74 -16.85 12.89
N GLY A 161 13.03 -15.81 12.43
CA GLY A 161 13.62 -14.50 12.14
C GLY A 161 14.58 -14.48 10.94
N ARG A 162 14.61 -15.53 10.13
CA ARG A 162 15.53 -15.65 9.00
C ARG A 162 15.01 -14.90 7.76
N ARG A 163 15.57 -13.72 7.50
CA ARG A 163 15.17 -12.83 6.40
C ARG A 163 15.92 -13.08 5.08
N THR A 164 16.91 -13.96 5.09
CA THR A 164 17.74 -14.29 3.92
C THR A 164 17.45 -15.71 3.47
N PRO A 165 17.20 -15.94 2.16
CA PRO A 165 16.95 -17.28 1.65
C PRO A 165 18.13 -18.21 1.92
N VAL A 166 17.82 -19.47 2.18
CA VAL A 166 18.81 -20.55 2.30
C VAL A 166 19.08 -21.06 0.90
N ILE A 167 20.35 -21.23 0.54
CA ILE A 167 20.74 -21.84 -0.73
C ILE A 167 21.49 -23.12 -0.40
N GLU A 168 21.05 -24.23 -0.97
CA GLU A 168 21.67 -25.53 -0.80
C GLU A 168 21.95 -26.19 -2.15
N ARG A 169 22.99 -27.02 -2.16
CA ARG A 169 23.33 -27.86 -3.32
C ARG A 169 22.52 -29.13 -3.23
N VAL A 170 21.94 -29.54 -4.36
CA VAL A 170 21.12 -30.75 -4.46
C VAL A 170 21.77 -31.69 -5.46
N GLU A 171 21.83 -32.96 -5.08
CA GLU A 171 22.33 -34.03 -5.94
C GLU A 171 21.37 -34.26 -7.11
N MET A 172 21.92 -34.36 -8.33
CA MET A 172 21.12 -34.57 -9.52
C MET A 172 20.68 -36.03 -9.65
N PRO A 173 19.53 -36.30 -10.30
CA PRO A 173 19.09 -37.67 -10.55
C PRO A 173 20.16 -38.46 -11.34
N PRO A 174 20.25 -39.79 -11.17
CA PRO A 174 21.35 -40.59 -11.72
C PRO A 174 21.50 -40.56 -13.25
N ASN A 175 20.46 -40.13 -13.97
CA ASN A 175 20.44 -40.03 -15.43
C ASN A 175 20.92 -38.67 -15.96
N MET A 176 21.36 -37.73 -15.11
CA MET A 176 21.86 -36.42 -15.51
C MET A 176 23.16 -36.04 -14.80
N LEU A 177 24.14 -35.57 -15.58
CA LEU A 177 25.36 -34.96 -15.07
C LEU A 177 25.12 -33.46 -14.84
N GLY A 178 25.37 -32.97 -13.63
CA GLY A 178 25.22 -31.56 -13.31
C GLY A 178 25.32 -31.25 -11.82
N MET A 179 25.10 -29.98 -11.47
CA MET A 179 24.96 -29.51 -10.08
C MET A 179 23.60 -28.83 -9.93
N GLY A 180 22.77 -29.35 -9.02
CA GLY A 180 21.50 -28.73 -8.65
C GLY A 180 21.70 -27.68 -7.55
N PHE A 181 20.92 -26.60 -7.62
CA PHE A 181 20.78 -25.64 -6.53
C PHE A 181 19.31 -25.49 -6.21
N ARG A 182 18.98 -25.45 -4.91
CA ARG A 182 17.65 -25.08 -4.43
C ARG A 182 17.79 -23.92 -3.46
N SER A 183 16.82 -23.01 -3.51
CA SER A 183 16.67 -21.96 -2.52
C SER A 183 15.28 -22.01 -1.89
N PHE A 184 15.21 -21.72 -0.60
CA PHE A 184 13.94 -21.56 0.11
C PHE A 184 14.02 -20.41 1.12
N ILE A 185 12.87 -19.81 1.38
CA ILE A 185 12.66 -18.80 2.42
C ILE A 185 11.27 -19.01 2.99
N ASP A 186 11.18 -19.05 4.30
CA ASP A 186 9.94 -19.30 5.03
C ASP A 186 9.44 -18.00 5.64
N PHE A 187 8.33 -17.49 5.12
CA PHE A 187 7.72 -16.26 5.58
C PHE A 187 6.19 -16.34 5.46
N GLY A 188 5.50 -15.49 6.21
CA GLY A 188 4.05 -15.32 6.15
C GLY A 188 3.70 -13.84 6.12
N VAL A 189 2.63 -13.50 5.42
CA VAL A 189 2.09 -12.13 5.35
C VAL A 189 0.65 -12.16 5.82
N ASN A 190 0.29 -11.23 6.72
CA ASN A 190 -1.09 -11.11 7.17
C ASN A 190 -1.49 -9.65 7.43
N SER A 191 -2.78 -9.37 7.34
CA SER A 191 -3.37 -8.10 7.79
C SER A 191 -3.51 -8.09 9.31
N GLN A 192 -3.17 -6.96 9.93
CA GLN A 192 -3.22 -6.77 11.38
C GLN A 192 -4.36 -5.81 11.75
N ASP A 193 -4.14 -4.50 11.62
CA ASP A 193 -5.10 -3.49 12.05
C ASP A 193 -5.68 -2.72 10.86
N HIS A 194 -6.98 -2.90 10.62
CA HIS A 194 -7.72 -2.20 9.56
C HIS A 194 -7.73 -0.67 9.70
N ARG A 195 -7.49 -0.16 10.91
CA ARG A 195 -7.50 1.27 11.23
C ARG A 195 -6.22 1.94 10.74
N ALA A 196 -5.14 1.20 10.59
CA ALA A 196 -3.85 1.70 10.12
C ALA A 196 -3.79 1.92 8.60
N ALA A 197 -4.88 1.67 7.88
CA ALA A 197 -4.94 1.83 6.43
C ALA A 197 -6.26 2.44 5.99
N VAL A 198 -6.26 3.15 4.86
CA VAL A 198 -7.48 3.52 4.12
C VAL A 198 -7.25 3.25 2.64
N LYS A 199 -8.20 2.59 1.98
CA LYS A 199 -8.25 2.38 0.53
C LYS A 199 -9.23 3.36 -0.11
N VAL A 200 -8.84 3.92 -1.24
CA VAL A 200 -9.67 4.77 -2.08
C VAL A 200 -9.73 4.17 -3.48
N THR A 201 -10.93 3.91 -4.01
CA THR A 201 -11.06 3.18 -5.29
C THR A 201 -10.65 4.00 -6.50
N GLY A 202 -10.63 5.33 -6.39
CA GLY A 202 -10.17 6.22 -7.47
C GLY A 202 -11.18 6.37 -8.61
N GLU A 203 -12.43 6.02 -8.38
CA GLU A 203 -13.48 6.07 -9.40
C GLU A 203 -13.79 7.52 -9.78
N ALA A 204 -13.59 7.80 -11.07
CA ALA A 204 -14.15 8.89 -11.85
C ALA A 204 -14.13 8.52 -13.33
#